data_AF-A0AAD4URC1-F1
#
_entry.id   AF-A0AAD4URC1-F1
#
_cell.length_a   1.000
_cell.length_b   1.000
_cell.length_c   1.000
_cell.angle_alpha   90.00
_cell.angle_beta   90.00
_cell.angle_gamma   90.00
#
_symmetry.space_group_name_H-M   'P 1'
#
loop_
_entity.id
_entity.type
_entity.pdbx_description
1 polymer ?
#
loop_
_entity_poly.entity_id
_entity_poly.type
_entity_poly.pdbx_seq_one_letter_code
_entity_poly.pdbx_strand_id
1 'polypeptide(L)'
;MLNRVRSAVAHLVSSGGAPPSRPKSPDLPNATSAPPAAPPQAPRSPPARAGSGGAAPTRTVEARASFSRPTFLQLSPGGLRRADDHAGRAVQSPPDTGRRLPWSTGYAEVINAGKSRHNEDQACCEVVYVEGRRSVSGAPREPSRGQKEVTHESLVVGAIENAFQLMDGQMARERRGQQVEGGCCALVVVYLLGKVYVANAGDSRAIIVRNGEVIPMSREFTPETERQRLQLLGFLKPELLGGEFTHLEFPRRVQPKELGQRMLYRDQNMTGWAYKKIELEDLRFPLVCGEGKKARVMATIGVTRGLGDHNLRVCSSTLPIKPFLSCFPEVRVYDLTQYEHCPDDVLVLGTDGLWDVTSDCEVAATVDRVLSAYEPNDPSREKDTRFALTMAAIRKKLVIVGDGACGKTCLLIVFSKDQFPEVYVPTVFENYIADIEVDGKQVELALWDTAGQEDYDRLRPLSYPDTDVILMCFSIDSPDSLENIPEKWTPEVKHFCPNVPIILVGNKKDLRQDEHTRRELAKMKQEPVRSEEGRDMANRISAFGYLECSAKTKEGVREVFEMATRAGLQVRKNKRRRGCPIL
;
A
#
# COMPACT_ATOMS: atom_id res chain seq x y z
N MET A 1 2.54 -11.98 18.02
CA MET A 1 3.98 -11.68 17.84
C MET A 1 4.59 -11.22 19.16
N LEU A 2 4.03 -10.21 19.81
CA LEU A 2 4.46 -9.69 21.13
C LEU A 2 4.64 -10.77 22.22
N ASN A 3 3.67 -11.68 22.40
CA ASN A 3 3.81 -12.80 23.36
C ASN A 3 4.99 -13.75 23.06
N ARG A 4 5.39 -13.88 21.80
CA ARG A 4 6.53 -14.72 21.40
C ARG A 4 7.86 -13.99 21.63
N VAL A 5 7.92 -12.70 21.31
CA VAL A 5 9.05 -11.81 21.67
C VAL A 5 9.22 -11.83 23.20
N ARG A 6 8.14 -11.71 23.97
CA ARG A 6 8.12 -11.87 25.44
C ARG A 6 8.78 -13.17 25.88
N SER A 7 8.33 -14.31 25.35
CA SER A 7 8.85 -15.62 25.71
C SER A 7 10.35 -15.76 25.39
N ALA A 8 10.80 -15.22 24.27
CA ALA A 8 12.20 -15.27 23.87
C ALA A 8 13.08 -14.34 24.73
N VAL A 9 12.59 -13.14 25.04
CA VAL A 9 13.27 -12.15 25.90
C VAL A 9 13.28 -12.57 27.37
N ALA A 10 12.35 -13.42 27.81
CA ALA A 10 12.34 -13.95 29.18
C ALA A 10 13.61 -14.73 29.56
N HIS A 11 14.30 -15.30 28.58
CA HIS A 11 15.57 -16.00 28.79
C HIS A 11 16.75 -15.05 29.04
N LEU A 12 16.72 -13.82 28.51
CA LEU A 12 17.78 -12.81 28.69
C LEU A 12 17.91 -12.31 30.14
N VAL A 13 16.78 -12.19 30.84
CA VAL A 13 16.74 -11.70 32.23
C VAL A 13 17.20 -12.78 33.22
N SER A 14 17.31 -14.04 32.78
CA SER A 14 17.81 -15.14 33.61
C SER A 14 19.35 -15.23 33.70
N SER A 15 20.08 -14.45 32.90
CA SER A 15 21.55 -14.46 32.83
C SER A 15 22.22 -13.13 33.21
N GLY A 16 21.46 -12.08 33.56
CA GLY A 16 21.98 -10.74 33.87
C GLY A 16 21.77 -10.33 35.32
N GLY A 17 22.82 -9.79 35.96
CA GLY A 17 22.80 -9.24 37.32
C GLY A 17 21.83 -8.05 37.50
N ALA A 18 21.65 -7.68 38.77
CA ALA A 18 20.56 -6.84 39.29
C ALA A 18 20.23 -5.54 38.49
N PRO A 19 18.94 -5.17 38.41
CA PRO A 19 18.51 -3.95 37.71
C PRO A 19 18.92 -2.67 38.46
N PRO A 20 19.13 -1.54 37.76
CA PRO A 20 19.35 -0.24 38.39
C PRO A 20 18.09 0.23 39.12
N SER A 21 18.28 1.00 40.20
CA SER A 21 17.22 1.52 41.06
C SER A 21 16.24 2.42 40.29
N ARG A 22 14.93 2.20 40.49
CA ARG A 22 13.84 3.01 39.94
C ARG A 22 14.03 4.51 40.22
N PRO A 23 13.74 5.40 39.26
CA PRO A 23 13.45 6.80 39.58
C PRO A 23 12.10 6.88 40.33
N LYS A 24 12.03 7.72 41.37
CA LYS A 24 10.81 7.96 42.15
C LYS A 24 9.75 8.62 41.27
N SER A 25 8.58 8.00 41.16
CA SER A 25 7.37 8.60 40.58
C SER A 25 6.80 9.69 41.51
N PRO A 26 6.26 10.80 40.99
CA PRO A 26 5.50 11.74 41.80
C PRO A 26 4.12 11.15 42.17
N ASP A 27 3.71 11.40 43.40
CA ASP A 27 2.55 10.79 44.07
C ASP A 27 1.20 11.03 43.38
N LEU A 28 0.37 9.98 43.34
CA LEU A 28 -1.08 10.05 43.11
C LEU A 28 -1.80 9.43 44.32
N PRO A 29 -2.91 10.01 44.82
CA PRO A 29 -3.48 9.65 46.10
C PRO A 29 -4.29 8.34 46.05
N ASN A 30 -4.16 7.56 47.13
CA ASN A 30 -4.90 6.33 47.41
C ASN A 30 -6.42 6.55 47.44
N ALA A 31 -7.17 5.63 46.84
CA ALA A 31 -8.58 5.39 47.14
C ALA A 31 -8.78 3.93 47.55
N THR A 32 -9.55 3.77 48.62
CA THR A 32 -9.71 2.66 49.56
C THR A 32 -10.48 1.43 49.06
N SER A 33 -10.24 0.33 49.78
CA SER A 33 -10.79 -1.04 49.70
C SER A 33 -12.27 -1.23 50.06
N ALA A 34 -12.96 -2.20 49.41
CA ALA A 34 -13.79 -3.27 50.02
C ALA A 34 -14.43 -4.23 48.96
N PRO A 35 -14.81 -5.50 49.28
CA PRO A 35 -14.98 -6.62 48.33
C PRO A 35 -16.43 -7.22 48.30
N PRO A 36 -16.70 -8.49 47.87
CA PRO A 36 -17.47 -8.85 46.66
C PRO A 36 -18.86 -9.51 46.92
N ALA A 37 -19.68 -9.68 45.88
CA ALA A 37 -20.90 -10.50 45.95
C ALA A 37 -21.16 -11.28 44.65
N ALA A 38 -21.25 -12.62 44.77
CA ALA A 38 -21.86 -13.54 43.81
C ALA A 38 -23.35 -13.73 44.13
N PRO A 39 -24.22 -14.09 43.17
CA PRO A 39 -25.01 -15.35 43.30
C PRO A 39 -25.48 -15.93 41.93
N PRO A 40 -26.39 -16.94 41.86
CA PRO A 40 -26.35 -18.29 42.43
C PRO A 40 -26.60 -19.41 41.36
N GLN A 41 -26.38 -20.68 41.74
CA GLN A 41 -26.75 -21.88 40.97
C GLN A 41 -28.18 -22.38 41.29
N ALA A 42 -28.86 -23.01 40.33
CA ALA A 42 -29.65 -24.27 40.40
C ALA A 42 -30.64 -24.40 39.21
N PRO A 43 -31.23 -25.59 38.87
CA PRO A 43 -31.02 -26.95 39.39
C PRO A 43 -30.74 -28.03 38.31
N ARG A 44 -30.40 -29.23 38.78
CA ARG A 44 -30.19 -30.47 38.02
C ARG A 44 -31.50 -31.22 37.71
N SER A 45 -31.53 -31.97 36.61
CA SER A 45 -32.45 -33.10 36.33
C SER A 45 -31.70 -34.23 35.56
N PRO A 46 -32.18 -35.49 35.53
CA PRO A 46 -31.40 -36.72 35.77
C PRO A 46 -30.91 -37.48 34.51
N PRO A 47 -30.21 -38.65 34.63
CA PRO A 47 -29.27 -39.14 33.62
C PRO A 47 -29.90 -40.10 32.61
N ALA A 48 -29.34 -40.14 31.40
CA ALA A 48 -29.61 -41.21 30.44
C ALA A 48 -28.32 -41.70 29.76
N ARG A 49 -27.98 -42.94 30.13
CA ARG A 49 -27.26 -44.00 29.40
C ARG A 49 -25.90 -43.72 28.75
N ALA A 50 -24.91 -44.42 29.31
CA ALA A 50 -23.63 -44.73 28.72
C ALA A 50 -23.76 -45.39 27.33
N GLY A 51 -23.04 -44.83 26.37
CA GLY A 51 -22.60 -45.48 25.14
C GLY A 51 -21.10 -45.31 25.03
N SER A 52 -20.38 -46.41 25.17
CA SER A 52 -18.92 -46.52 25.08
C SER A 52 -18.40 -46.15 23.70
N GLY A 53 -17.47 -45.18 23.63
CA GLY A 53 -16.68 -44.87 22.43
C GLY A 53 -15.38 -44.19 22.84
N GLY A 54 -14.24 -44.77 22.47
CA GLY A 54 -12.92 -44.44 22.98
C GLY A 54 -12.52 -42.97 22.83
N ALA A 55 -11.89 -42.43 23.87
CA ALA A 55 -11.33 -41.09 23.90
C ALA A 55 -10.07 -41.02 23.02
N ALA A 56 -10.16 -40.30 21.90
CA ALA A 56 -9.01 -39.65 21.28
C ALA A 56 -8.62 -38.43 22.13
N PRO A 57 -7.32 -38.07 22.24
CA PRO A 57 -6.90 -36.95 23.07
C PRO A 57 -7.50 -35.66 22.50
N THR A 58 -8.33 -35.00 23.30
CA THR A 58 -8.86 -33.67 23.02
C THR A 58 -7.68 -32.70 22.94
N ARG A 59 -7.30 -32.34 21.70
CA ARG A 59 -6.50 -31.16 21.43
C ARG A 59 -7.20 -29.97 22.10
N THR A 60 -6.58 -29.41 23.13
CA THR A 60 -6.90 -28.07 23.60
C THR A 60 -6.69 -27.13 22.43
N VAL A 61 -7.80 -26.73 21.78
CA VAL A 61 -7.79 -25.67 20.78
C VAL A 61 -7.42 -24.41 21.56
N GLU A 62 -6.21 -23.89 21.34
CA GLU A 62 -5.85 -22.55 21.83
C GLU A 62 -6.97 -21.59 21.39
N ALA A 63 -7.51 -20.83 22.34
CA ALA A 63 -8.60 -19.89 22.07
C ALA A 63 -8.16 -18.95 20.94
N ARG A 64 -8.95 -18.90 19.87
CA ARG A 64 -8.74 -17.96 18.77
C ARG A 64 -8.65 -16.55 19.34
N ALA A 65 -7.62 -15.80 18.95
CA ALA A 65 -7.61 -14.37 19.21
C ALA A 65 -8.84 -13.77 18.52
N SER A 66 -9.75 -13.16 19.29
CA SER A 66 -10.89 -12.45 18.73
C SER A 66 -10.36 -11.18 18.04
N PHE A 67 -10.46 -11.13 16.72
CA PHE A 67 -10.14 -9.93 15.96
C PHE A 67 -11.17 -8.85 16.31
N SER A 68 -10.69 -7.73 16.84
CA SER A 68 -11.52 -6.58 17.19
C SER A 68 -10.71 -5.30 16.99
N ARG A 69 -11.40 -4.20 16.65
CA ARG A 69 -10.80 -2.86 16.68
C ARG A 69 -10.27 -2.58 18.10
N PRO A 70 -9.10 -1.96 18.27
CA PRO A 70 -8.55 -1.69 19.59
C PRO A 70 -9.56 -0.98 20.49
N THR A 71 -9.76 -1.51 21.71
CA THR A 71 -10.79 -1.03 22.65
C THR A 71 -10.61 0.44 23.06
N PHE A 72 -9.39 0.97 22.97
CA PHE A 72 -9.10 2.38 23.25
C PHE A 72 -9.69 3.34 22.22
N LEU A 73 -10.07 2.88 21.01
CA LEU A 73 -10.66 3.74 19.99
C LEU A 73 -12.07 4.21 20.37
N GLN A 74 -12.76 3.52 21.28
CA GLN A 74 -14.10 3.86 21.78
C GLN A 74 -15.09 4.24 20.66
N LEU A 75 -15.02 3.54 19.51
CA LEU A 75 -15.82 3.87 18.34
C LEU A 75 -17.31 3.71 18.66
N SER A 76 -18.08 4.78 18.50
CA SER A 76 -19.53 4.70 18.54
C SER A 76 -20.04 3.78 17.41
N PRO A 77 -21.28 3.25 17.47
CA PRO A 77 -21.85 2.47 16.36
C PRO A 77 -21.80 3.20 15.01
N GLY A 78 -21.88 4.54 15.02
CA GLY A 78 -21.68 5.38 13.82
C GLY A 78 -20.22 5.56 13.41
N GLY A 79 -19.28 5.54 14.35
CA GLY A 79 -17.83 5.45 14.09
C GLY A 79 -17.46 4.13 13.42
N LEU A 80 -17.98 3.02 13.93
CA LEU A 80 -17.78 1.69 13.34
C LEU A 80 -18.28 1.63 11.89
N ARG A 81 -19.51 2.12 11.63
CA ARG A 81 -20.07 2.22 10.26
C ARG A 81 -19.25 3.11 9.32
N ARG A 82 -18.66 4.20 9.84
CA ARG A 82 -17.78 5.09 9.05
C ARG A 82 -16.41 4.48 8.80
N ALA A 83 -15.93 3.61 9.68
CA ALA A 83 -14.69 2.85 9.50
C ALA A 83 -14.89 1.72 8.48
N ASP A 84 -16.11 1.18 8.41
CA ASP A 84 -16.53 0.18 7.42
C ASP A 84 -16.91 0.80 6.05
N ASP A 85 -17.01 2.13 5.92
CA ASP A 85 -17.29 2.81 4.65
C ASP A 85 -16.03 2.88 3.76
N HIS A 86 -15.82 1.80 3.01
CA HIS A 86 -14.69 1.60 2.10
C HIS A 86 -14.52 2.70 1.04
N ALA A 87 -15.59 3.41 0.69
CA ALA A 87 -15.56 4.43 -0.36
C ALA A 87 -15.15 5.82 0.16
N GLY A 88 -15.33 6.10 1.46
CA GLY A 88 -15.12 7.43 2.06
C GLY A 88 -13.73 7.66 2.65
N ARG A 89 -13.06 6.61 3.13
CA ARG A 89 -11.73 6.66 3.79
C ARG A 89 -11.65 7.77 4.87
N ALA A 90 -12.68 7.90 5.70
CA ALA A 90 -12.74 8.96 6.70
C ALA A 90 -11.71 8.71 7.81
N VAL A 91 -10.82 9.68 8.04
CA VAL A 91 -9.91 9.67 9.20
C VAL A 91 -10.75 9.64 10.47
N GLN A 92 -10.43 8.71 11.39
CA GLN A 92 -11.08 8.61 12.69
C GLN A 92 -10.05 8.78 13.79
N SER A 93 -10.17 9.86 14.54
CA SER A 93 -9.44 10.07 15.79
C SER A 93 -10.25 9.51 16.95
N PRO A 94 -9.60 8.95 17.98
CA PRO A 94 -10.25 8.66 19.25
C PRO A 94 -10.92 9.93 19.81
N PRO A 95 -12.07 9.81 20.51
CA PRO A 95 -12.71 10.96 21.13
C PRO A 95 -11.78 11.62 22.16
N ASP A 96 -11.74 12.95 22.16
CA ASP A 96 -11.00 13.74 23.16
C ASP A 96 -11.72 13.63 24.51
N THR A 97 -11.18 12.80 25.39
CA THR A 97 -11.77 12.49 26.70
C THR A 97 -11.00 13.15 27.85
N GLY A 98 -10.01 14.02 27.57
CA GLY A 98 -9.15 14.62 28.59
C GLY A 98 -8.29 13.62 29.39
N ARG A 99 -8.28 12.33 29.01
CA ARG A 99 -7.42 11.29 29.59
C ARG A 99 -6.20 11.11 28.68
N ARG A 100 -4.99 11.09 29.27
CA ARG A 100 -3.78 10.63 28.56
C ARG A 100 -4.05 9.24 27.97
N LEU A 101 -3.71 9.05 26.69
CA LEU A 101 -3.80 7.75 26.04
C LEU A 101 -2.96 6.72 26.85
N PRO A 102 -3.49 5.50 27.12
CA PRO A 102 -2.73 4.47 27.83
C PRO A 102 -1.34 4.23 27.21
N TRP A 103 -0.34 3.81 28.00
CA TRP A 103 0.98 3.46 27.43
C TRP A 103 0.90 2.29 26.44
N SER A 104 -0.15 1.48 26.51
CA SER A 104 -0.50 0.41 25.54
C SER A 104 -1.15 0.93 24.24
N THR A 105 -1.24 2.24 24.08
CA THR A 105 -1.66 2.88 22.82
C THR A 105 -0.40 3.10 21.99
N GLY A 106 0.06 2.06 21.32
CA GLY A 106 0.96 2.23 20.19
C GLY A 106 0.19 3.12 19.25
N TYR A 107 0.71 4.31 19.02
CA TYR A 107 0.00 5.42 18.40
C TYR A 107 -0.64 4.97 17.08
N ALA A 108 -1.95 4.72 17.11
CA ALA A 108 -2.71 4.24 15.98
C ALA A 108 -3.86 5.22 15.75
N GLU A 109 -3.69 6.08 14.75
CA GLU A 109 -4.82 6.58 13.98
C GLU A 109 -4.85 5.82 12.67
N VAL A 110 -5.97 5.13 12.44
CA VAL A 110 -6.18 4.28 11.27
C VAL A 110 -6.48 5.18 10.08
N ILE A 111 -5.49 5.40 9.21
CA ILE A 111 -5.78 5.53 7.78
C ILE A 111 -5.75 4.11 7.22
N ASN A 112 -6.93 3.52 7.00
CA ASN A 112 -7.06 2.57 5.91
C ASN A 112 -8.47 2.59 5.30
N ALA A 113 -8.66 3.50 4.35
CA ALA A 113 -8.53 3.18 2.94
C ALA A 113 -8.91 1.78 2.36
N GLY A 114 -9.72 0.96 3.03
CA GLY A 114 -10.40 -0.20 2.45
C GLY A 114 -9.60 -1.51 2.53
N LYS A 115 -10.20 -2.53 3.17
CA LYS A 115 -9.83 -3.96 3.15
C LYS A 115 -11.02 -4.77 3.70
N SER A 116 -11.11 -6.05 3.31
CA SER A 116 -12.27 -6.93 3.52
C SER A 116 -12.52 -7.29 4.99
N ARG A 117 -13.66 -7.93 5.29
CA ARG A 117 -14.03 -8.49 6.62
C ARG A 117 -13.00 -9.49 7.21
N HIS A 118 -11.93 -9.80 6.48
CA HIS A 118 -10.96 -10.84 6.83
C HIS A 118 -9.53 -10.32 7.00
N ASN A 119 -9.26 -9.02 6.75
CA ASN A 119 -7.94 -8.41 6.94
C ASN A 119 -8.11 -6.98 7.48
N GLU A 120 -8.13 -6.82 8.80
CA GLU A 120 -8.18 -5.51 9.45
C GLU A 120 -6.77 -5.13 9.91
N ASP A 121 -6.30 -3.92 9.59
CA ASP A 121 -5.04 -3.40 10.13
C ASP A 121 -5.12 -3.38 11.65
N GLN A 122 -4.24 -4.15 12.30
CA GLN A 122 -4.19 -4.25 13.75
C GLN A 122 -2.91 -3.60 14.25
N ALA A 123 -3.07 -2.56 15.06
CA ALA A 123 -2.00 -2.03 15.88
C ALA A 123 -2.22 -2.46 17.34
N CYS A 124 -1.16 -2.90 17.99
CA CYS A 124 -1.15 -3.25 19.40
C CYS A 124 0.15 -2.74 20.02
N CYS A 125 0.06 -2.17 21.21
CA CYS A 125 1.22 -1.91 22.07
C CYS A 125 0.92 -2.45 23.45
N GLU A 126 1.95 -3.00 24.07
CA GLU A 126 1.84 -3.62 25.37
C GLU A 126 3.14 -3.35 26.14
N VAL A 127 3.01 -2.99 27.42
CA VAL A 127 4.15 -3.07 28.34
C VAL A 127 4.21 -4.48 28.85
N VAL A 128 5.29 -5.16 28.50
CA VAL A 128 5.50 -6.54 28.92
C VAL A 128 6.52 -6.58 30.03
N TYR A 129 6.14 -7.20 31.15
CA TYR A 129 7.05 -7.49 32.25
C TYR A 129 7.57 -8.92 32.14
N VAL A 130 8.88 -9.07 32.30
CA VAL A 130 9.57 -10.35 32.41
C VAL A 130 9.94 -10.57 33.87
N GLU A 131 9.44 -11.65 34.46
CA GLU A 131 9.91 -12.09 35.78
C GLU A 131 11.27 -12.76 35.62
N GLY A 132 12.28 -12.26 36.32
CA GLY A 132 13.58 -12.91 36.38
C GLY A 132 13.45 -14.27 37.08
N ARG A 133 13.84 -15.36 36.41
CA ARG A 133 14.05 -16.63 37.10
C ARG A 133 15.19 -16.43 38.09
N ARG A 134 14.95 -16.71 39.39
CA ARG A 134 16.03 -16.79 40.37
C ARG A 134 17.08 -17.77 39.84
N SER A 135 18.33 -17.32 39.76
CA SER A 135 19.46 -18.18 39.45
C SER A 135 19.41 -19.38 40.39
N VAL A 136 19.31 -20.59 39.84
CA VAL A 136 19.58 -21.80 40.63
C VAL A 136 21.02 -21.65 41.11
N SER A 137 21.23 -21.72 42.42
CA SER A 137 22.53 -21.60 43.07
C SER A 137 23.48 -22.67 42.55
N GLY A 138 24.23 -22.34 41.50
CA GLY A 138 25.30 -23.13 40.92
C GLY A 138 26.33 -22.15 40.37
N ALA A 139 27.60 -22.36 40.74
CA ALA A 139 28.70 -21.48 40.37
C ALA A 139 28.69 -21.14 38.86
N PRO A 140 29.06 -19.90 38.48
CA PRO A 140 29.19 -19.55 37.07
C PRO A 140 30.18 -20.52 36.42
N ARG A 141 29.69 -21.34 35.48
CA ARG A 141 30.56 -22.16 34.64
C ARG A 141 31.40 -21.19 33.83
N GLU A 142 32.73 -21.27 33.95
CA GLU A 142 33.62 -20.57 33.04
C GLU A 142 33.21 -20.88 31.59
N PRO A 143 33.13 -19.87 30.71
CA PRO A 143 32.82 -20.10 29.31
C PRO A 143 33.84 -21.08 28.73
N SER A 144 33.36 -22.20 28.20
CA SER A 144 34.22 -23.19 27.55
C SER A 144 35.00 -22.50 26.43
N ARG A 145 36.33 -22.65 26.43
CA ARG A 145 37.25 -22.12 25.40
C ARG A 145 36.66 -22.41 24.00
N GLY A 146 36.31 -21.34 23.27
CA GLY A 146 35.79 -21.43 21.90
C GLY A 146 34.31 -21.04 21.68
N GLN A 147 33.56 -20.67 22.73
CA GLN A 147 32.22 -20.10 22.53
C GLN A 147 32.29 -18.63 22.08
N LYS A 148 31.56 -18.32 21.00
CA LYS A 148 31.38 -16.95 20.51
C LYS A 148 30.56 -16.16 21.53
N GLU A 149 31.06 -15.01 21.95
CA GLU A 149 30.33 -14.11 22.83
C GLU A 149 29.09 -13.56 22.10
N VAL A 150 27.91 -13.72 22.69
CA VAL A 150 26.63 -13.27 22.11
C VAL A 150 26.12 -12.10 22.93
N THR A 151 25.98 -10.93 22.28
CA THR A 151 25.50 -9.72 22.94
C THR A 151 23.99 -9.81 23.25
N HIS A 152 23.53 -9.06 24.25
CA HIS A 152 22.09 -8.91 24.52
C HIS A 152 21.33 -8.41 23.29
N GLU A 153 21.93 -7.48 22.54
CA GLU A 153 21.36 -6.96 21.28
C GLU A 153 21.15 -8.08 20.26
N SER A 154 22.16 -8.92 20.02
CA SER A 154 22.06 -10.06 19.08
C SER A 154 20.97 -11.05 19.49
N LEU A 155 20.79 -11.29 20.78
CA LEU A 155 19.71 -12.14 21.30
C LEU A 155 18.33 -11.52 21.08
N VAL A 156 18.18 -10.21 21.27
CA VAL A 156 16.91 -9.51 21.01
C VAL A 156 16.58 -9.51 19.52
N VAL A 157 17.56 -9.23 18.66
CA VAL A 157 17.40 -9.30 17.19
C VAL A 157 16.95 -10.70 16.78
N GLY A 158 17.66 -11.75 17.21
CA GLY A 158 17.28 -13.13 16.90
C GLY A 158 15.92 -13.54 17.45
N ALA A 159 15.51 -13.01 18.61
CA ALA A 159 14.18 -13.22 19.18
C ALA A 159 13.08 -12.61 18.31
N ILE A 160 13.30 -11.40 17.78
CA ILE A 160 12.38 -10.71 16.88
C ILE A 160 12.24 -11.48 15.56
N GLU A 161 13.36 -11.85 14.93
CA GLU A 161 13.37 -12.63 13.69
C GLU A 161 12.62 -13.96 13.84
N ASN A 162 12.88 -14.69 14.93
CA ASN A 162 12.16 -15.93 15.24
C ASN A 162 10.65 -15.69 15.42
N ALA A 163 10.25 -14.56 16.01
CA ALA A 163 8.84 -14.24 16.19
C ALA A 163 8.10 -14.05 14.86
N PHE A 164 8.75 -13.46 13.85
CA PHE A 164 8.22 -13.35 12.49
C PHE A 164 8.08 -14.72 11.83
N GLN A 165 9.13 -15.53 11.87
CA GLN A 165 9.10 -16.88 11.28
C GLN A 165 8.04 -17.78 11.92
N LEU A 166 7.92 -17.76 13.26
CA LEU A 166 6.92 -18.53 13.98
C LEU A 166 5.49 -18.06 13.68
N MET A 167 5.29 -16.75 13.51
CA MET A 167 3.99 -16.19 13.13
C MET A 167 3.59 -16.64 11.73
N ASP A 168 4.50 -16.55 10.76
CA ASP A 168 4.25 -17.00 9.40
C ASP A 168 3.91 -18.50 9.34
N GLY A 169 4.63 -19.33 10.09
CA GLY A 169 4.34 -20.76 10.24
C GLY A 169 3.02 -21.06 10.96
N GLN A 170 2.59 -20.19 11.89
CA GLN A 170 1.28 -20.27 12.52
C GLN A 170 0.16 -19.98 11.51
N MET A 171 0.27 -18.90 10.72
CA MET A 171 -0.68 -18.57 9.65
C MET A 171 -0.81 -19.72 8.63
N ALA A 172 0.31 -20.38 8.29
CA ALA A 172 0.30 -21.56 7.42
C ALA A 172 -0.49 -22.76 8.02
N ARG A 173 -0.45 -22.93 9.35
CA ARG A 173 -1.14 -24.04 10.04
C ARG A 173 -2.62 -23.76 10.23
N GLU A 174 -3.00 -22.57 10.68
CA GLU A 174 -4.38 -22.18 10.95
C GLU A 174 -5.28 -22.27 9.71
N ARG A 175 -4.68 -22.08 8.54
CA ARG A 175 -5.30 -22.25 7.24
C ARG A 175 -5.82 -23.67 6.94
N ARG A 176 -5.26 -24.72 7.58
CA ARG A 176 -5.76 -26.10 7.38
C ARG A 176 -7.16 -26.32 7.99
N GLY A 177 -7.70 -25.34 8.73
CA GLY A 177 -9.02 -25.42 9.37
C GLY A 177 -10.05 -24.34 8.96
N GLN A 178 -9.68 -23.21 8.32
CA GLN A 178 -10.61 -22.17 7.81
C GLN A 178 -9.91 -21.08 6.94
N GLN A 179 -10.73 -20.26 6.22
CA GLN A 179 -10.40 -19.20 5.23
C GLN A 179 -9.54 -18.03 5.76
N VAL A 180 -8.21 -18.17 5.84
CA VAL A 180 -7.30 -17.01 5.77
C VAL A 180 -6.65 -17.04 4.39
N GLU A 181 -7.14 -16.18 3.49
CA GLU A 181 -6.74 -16.18 2.07
C GLU A 181 -5.62 -15.20 1.73
N GLY A 182 -5.29 -14.25 2.62
CA GLY A 182 -4.29 -13.21 2.37
C GLY A 182 -3.15 -13.13 3.40
N GLY A 183 -2.07 -12.46 3.03
CA GLY A 183 -0.99 -12.06 3.92
C GLY A 183 -1.16 -10.67 4.52
N CYS A 184 -0.13 -10.26 5.28
CA CYS A 184 -0.05 -8.95 5.90
C CYS A 184 1.39 -8.45 6.01
N CYS A 185 1.49 -7.12 6.06
CA CYS A 185 2.70 -6.41 6.42
C CYS A 185 2.77 -6.29 7.95
N ALA A 186 3.99 -6.28 8.48
CA ALA A 186 4.23 -6.16 9.91
C ALA A 186 5.35 -5.15 10.17
N LEU A 187 5.08 -4.18 11.05
CA LEU A 187 6.04 -3.24 11.60
C LEU A 187 6.01 -3.36 13.12
N VAL A 188 7.16 -3.64 13.72
CA VAL A 188 7.30 -3.93 15.14
C VAL A 188 8.33 -2.99 15.73
N VAL A 189 7.98 -2.36 16.85
CA VAL A 189 8.90 -1.57 17.65
C VAL A 189 8.99 -2.18 19.04
N VAL A 190 10.21 -2.46 19.49
CA VAL A 190 10.50 -2.96 20.84
C VAL A 190 11.43 -1.97 21.52
N TYR A 191 11.02 -1.42 22.66
CA TYR A 191 11.93 -0.70 23.56
C TYR A 191 12.42 -1.64 24.65
N LEU A 192 13.73 -1.84 24.74
CA LEU A 192 14.33 -2.74 25.71
C LEU A 192 15.77 -2.33 26.00
N LEU A 193 16.13 -2.27 27.29
CA LEU A 193 17.50 -1.95 27.76
C LEU A 193 18.07 -0.64 27.17
N GLY A 194 17.25 0.42 27.11
CA GLY A 194 17.68 1.72 26.57
C GLY A 194 17.79 1.77 25.05
N LYS A 195 17.38 0.71 24.33
CA LYS A 195 17.43 0.64 22.86
C LYS A 195 16.05 0.47 22.27
N VAL A 196 15.85 1.03 21.08
CA VAL A 196 14.68 0.85 20.23
C VAL A 196 15.06 -0.09 19.10
N TYR A 197 14.36 -1.22 19.00
CA TYR A 197 14.50 -2.19 17.92
C TYR A 197 13.29 -2.03 17.00
N VAL A 198 13.53 -1.73 15.73
CA VAL A 198 12.50 -1.60 14.72
C VAL A 198 12.66 -2.73 13.72
N ALA A 199 11.61 -3.52 13.53
CA ALA A 199 11.61 -4.64 12.61
C ALA A 199 10.43 -4.57 11.65
N ASN A 200 10.66 -4.78 10.35
CA ASN A 200 9.61 -4.70 9.36
C ASN A 200 9.64 -5.84 8.33
N ALA A 201 8.46 -6.25 7.88
CA ALA A 201 8.27 -7.10 6.69
C ALA A 201 7.07 -6.56 5.91
N GLY A 202 7.29 -6.19 4.64
CA GLY A 202 6.28 -5.59 3.77
C GLY A 202 6.57 -4.13 3.40
N ASP A 203 5.53 -3.40 3.05
CA ASP A 203 5.52 -1.99 2.64
C ASP A 203 5.23 -1.04 3.80
N SER A 204 5.92 -1.27 4.92
CA SER A 204 5.84 -0.40 6.10
C SER A 204 7.18 0.27 6.37
N ARG A 205 7.12 1.50 6.86
CA ARG A 205 8.30 2.33 7.12
C ARG A 205 8.23 2.98 8.50
N ALA A 206 9.40 3.24 9.05
CA ALA A 206 9.61 3.91 10.31
C ALA A 206 10.81 4.86 10.18
N ILE A 207 10.66 6.08 10.68
CA ILE A 207 11.74 7.06 10.74
C ILE A 207 11.75 7.72 12.12
N ILE A 208 12.93 8.05 12.64
CA ILE A 208 13.06 8.98 13.76
C ILE A 208 13.29 10.37 13.16
N VAL A 209 12.53 11.34 13.61
CA VAL A 209 12.76 12.77 13.37
C VAL A 209 13.36 13.31 14.67
N ARG A 210 14.63 13.75 14.62
CA ARG A 210 15.37 14.21 15.78
C ARG A 210 16.22 15.41 15.43
N ASN A 211 15.99 16.56 16.07
CA ASN A 211 16.77 17.79 15.84
C ASN A 211 16.94 18.14 14.33
N GLY A 212 15.87 18.00 13.54
CA GLY A 212 15.89 18.22 12.08
C GLY A 212 16.62 17.14 11.27
N GLU A 213 17.11 16.08 11.91
CA GLU A 213 17.68 14.90 11.25
C GLU A 213 16.60 13.82 11.05
N VAL A 214 16.64 13.18 9.88
CA VAL A 214 15.77 12.07 9.52
C VAL A 214 16.56 10.76 9.54
N ILE A 215 16.27 9.93 10.53
CA ILE A 215 16.98 8.67 10.76
C ILE A 215 16.08 7.51 10.31
N PRO A 216 16.39 6.83 9.19
CA PRO A 216 15.56 5.73 8.71
C PRO A 216 15.69 4.50 9.61
N MET A 217 14.58 4.09 10.23
CA MET A 217 14.50 2.93 11.12
C MET A 217 13.94 1.68 10.43
N SER A 218 13.35 1.82 9.26
CA SER A 218 13.07 0.71 8.34
C SER A 218 12.91 1.22 6.90
N ARG A 219 12.78 0.30 5.95
CA ARG A 219 12.58 0.58 4.52
C ARG A 219 11.57 -0.38 3.91
N GLU A 220 10.88 0.05 2.86
CA GLU A 220 9.94 -0.81 2.14
C GLU A 220 10.68 -1.89 1.32
N PHE A 221 10.16 -3.12 1.39
CA PHE A 221 10.68 -4.26 0.63
C PHE A 221 9.90 -4.46 -0.66
N THR A 222 10.33 -3.77 -1.71
CA THR A 222 9.73 -3.83 -3.04
C THR A 222 10.46 -4.83 -3.94
N PRO A 223 9.87 -5.23 -5.08
CA PRO A 223 10.54 -6.05 -6.08
C PRO A 223 11.83 -5.44 -6.61
N GLU A 224 11.92 -4.10 -6.60
CA GLU A 224 13.11 -3.39 -7.07
C GLU A 224 14.21 -3.37 -6.01
N THR A 225 13.88 -3.04 -4.76
CA THR A 225 14.88 -2.95 -3.69
C THR A 225 15.46 -4.31 -3.35
N GLU A 226 14.68 -5.37 -3.53
CA GLU A 226 15.09 -6.76 -3.27
C GLU A 226 15.35 -7.56 -4.55
N ARG A 227 15.50 -6.88 -5.69
CA ARG A 227 15.68 -7.50 -7.02
C ARG A 227 16.78 -8.54 -7.02
N GLN A 228 17.95 -8.21 -6.50
CA GLN A 228 19.09 -9.11 -6.50
C GLN A 228 18.81 -10.43 -5.76
N ARG A 229 18.11 -10.35 -4.61
CA ARG A 229 17.67 -11.53 -3.85
C ARG A 229 16.69 -12.38 -4.66
N LEU A 230 15.75 -11.74 -5.35
CA LEU A 230 14.76 -12.42 -6.19
C LEU A 230 15.44 -13.12 -7.38
N GLN A 231 16.32 -12.42 -8.10
CA GLN A 231 17.06 -12.98 -9.23
C GLN A 231 17.96 -14.14 -8.79
N LEU A 232 18.66 -14.00 -7.65
CA LEU A 232 19.46 -15.07 -7.08
C LEU A 232 18.61 -16.31 -6.77
N LEU A 233 17.42 -16.13 -6.20
CA LEU A 233 16.49 -17.24 -5.94
C LEU A 233 16.02 -17.90 -7.25
N GLY A 234 15.66 -17.11 -8.26
CA GLY A 234 15.25 -17.62 -9.57
C GLY A 234 16.38 -18.32 -10.33
N PHE A 235 17.62 -17.88 -10.13
CA PHE A 235 18.82 -18.53 -10.67
C PHE A 235 19.11 -19.86 -9.96
N LEU A 236 19.08 -19.89 -8.63
CA LEU A 236 19.36 -21.09 -7.84
C LEU A 236 18.24 -22.14 -7.90
N LYS A 237 17.00 -21.71 -8.12
CA LYS A 237 15.80 -22.56 -8.20
C LYS A 237 14.94 -22.25 -9.42
N PRO A 238 15.40 -22.57 -10.64
CA PRO A 238 14.68 -22.26 -11.88
C PRO A 238 13.28 -22.89 -11.95
N GLU A 239 13.04 -23.99 -11.23
CA GLU A 239 11.74 -24.64 -11.14
C GLU A 239 10.64 -23.73 -10.55
N LEU A 240 11.02 -22.73 -9.74
CA LEU A 240 10.09 -21.75 -9.19
C LEU A 240 9.56 -20.77 -10.24
N LEU A 241 10.24 -20.64 -11.38
CA LEU A 241 9.87 -19.76 -12.50
C LEU A 241 8.92 -20.44 -13.50
N GLY A 242 8.68 -21.75 -13.36
CA GLY A 242 7.74 -22.52 -14.18
C GLY A 242 8.07 -22.59 -15.68
N GLY A 243 9.26 -22.16 -16.11
CA GLY A 243 9.60 -21.99 -17.52
C GLY A 243 8.89 -20.82 -18.22
N GLU A 244 7.98 -20.13 -17.52
CA GLU A 244 7.25 -18.95 -17.98
C GLU A 244 8.05 -17.66 -17.72
N PHE A 245 8.82 -17.65 -16.64
CA PHE A 245 9.58 -16.49 -16.17
C PHE A 245 11.09 -16.68 -16.29
N THR A 246 11.82 -15.57 -16.34
CA THR A 246 13.28 -15.52 -16.30
C THR A 246 13.76 -14.64 -15.15
N HIS A 247 14.86 -15.05 -14.51
CA HIS A 247 15.56 -14.23 -13.52
C HIS A 247 16.41 -13.14 -14.18
N LEU A 248 16.66 -13.23 -15.49
CA LEU A 248 17.37 -12.20 -16.23
C LEU A 248 16.49 -10.95 -16.38
N GLU A 249 17.13 -9.80 -16.24
CA GLU A 249 16.50 -8.51 -16.46
C GLU A 249 16.99 -7.91 -17.77
N PHE A 250 16.05 -7.30 -18.50
CA PHE A 250 16.31 -6.53 -19.70
C PHE A 250 15.74 -5.12 -19.51
N PRO A 251 16.28 -4.06 -20.15
CA PRO A 251 15.75 -2.70 -20.04
C PRO A 251 14.30 -2.57 -20.51
N ARG A 252 13.85 -3.52 -21.35
CA ARG A 252 12.46 -3.66 -21.79
C ARG A 252 12.21 -5.12 -22.16
N ARG A 253 10.93 -5.46 -22.34
CA ARG A 253 10.53 -6.79 -22.81
C ARG A 253 11.19 -7.13 -24.15
N VAL A 254 11.83 -8.28 -24.20
CA VAL A 254 12.45 -8.86 -25.40
C VAL A 254 11.36 -9.32 -26.36
N GLN A 255 11.50 -9.00 -27.64
CA GLN A 255 10.55 -9.36 -28.68
C GLN A 255 11.09 -10.50 -29.57
N PRO A 256 10.23 -11.35 -30.16
CA PRO A 256 10.68 -12.46 -31.03
C PRO A 256 11.56 -12.01 -32.21
N LYS A 257 11.32 -10.81 -32.75
CA LYS A 257 12.12 -10.21 -33.83
C LYS A 257 13.58 -9.90 -33.45
N GLU A 258 13.90 -9.95 -32.16
CA GLU A 258 15.21 -9.57 -31.61
C GLU A 258 16.09 -10.80 -31.36
N LEU A 259 15.59 -12.01 -31.66
CA LEU A 259 16.37 -13.24 -31.59
C LEU A 259 17.67 -13.10 -32.39
N GLY A 260 18.78 -13.41 -31.74
CA GLY A 260 20.12 -13.29 -32.31
C GLY A 260 20.71 -11.88 -32.33
N GLN A 261 19.96 -10.84 -31.94
CA GLN A 261 20.48 -9.48 -31.79
C GLN A 261 21.13 -9.29 -30.41
N ARG A 262 21.94 -8.23 -30.25
CA ARG A 262 22.53 -7.86 -28.95
C ARG A 262 21.60 -6.95 -28.18
N MET A 263 21.37 -7.25 -26.90
CA MET A 263 20.63 -6.39 -25.98
C MET A 263 21.35 -6.32 -24.63
N LEU A 264 21.15 -5.20 -23.93
CA LEU A 264 21.58 -5.07 -22.54
C LEU A 264 20.79 -6.04 -21.66
N TYR A 265 21.47 -6.70 -20.73
CA TYR A 265 20.86 -7.54 -19.72
C TYR A 265 21.59 -7.36 -18.38
N ARG A 266 20.92 -7.77 -17.31
CA ARG A 266 21.46 -7.83 -15.96
C ARG A 266 21.05 -9.13 -15.29
N ASP A 267 22.01 -9.78 -14.64
CA ASP A 267 21.84 -11.04 -13.91
C ASP A 267 22.05 -10.84 -12.40
N GLN A 268 21.79 -11.87 -11.59
CA GLN A 268 21.76 -11.82 -10.13
C GLN A 268 23.07 -11.34 -9.46
N ASN A 269 24.23 -11.52 -10.11
CA ASN A 269 25.52 -11.05 -9.59
C ASN A 269 25.91 -9.64 -10.09
N MET A 270 25.06 -9.00 -10.88
CA MET A 270 25.39 -7.77 -11.57
C MET A 270 24.66 -6.58 -10.93
N THR A 271 25.40 -5.51 -10.68
CA THR A 271 24.82 -4.20 -10.31
C THR A 271 24.60 -3.32 -11.55
N GLY A 272 25.48 -3.44 -12.56
CA GLY A 272 25.39 -2.77 -13.87
C GLY A 272 24.79 -3.64 -14.97
N TRP A 273 24.92 -3.18 -16.23
CA TRP A 273 24.40 -3.86 -17.42
C TRP A 273 25.54 -4.42 -18.28
N ALA A 274 25.31 -5.54 -18.96
CA ALA A 274 26.20 -6.06 -20.00
C ALA A 274 25.41 -6.40 -21.26
N TYR A 275 26.08 -6.60 -22.40
CA TYR A 275 25.43 -7.06 -23.61
C TYR A 275 25.44 -8.59 -23.70
N LYS A 276 24.30 -9.19 -24.03
CA LYS A 276 24.22 -10.58 -24.49
C LYS A 276 23.53 -10.67 -25.85
N LYS A 277 23.76 -11.78 -26.54
CA LYS A 277 22.96 -12.16 -27.71
C LYS A 277 21.65 -12.77 -27.21
N ILE A 278 20.53 -12.32 -27.77
CA ILE A 278 19.20 -12.78 -27.38
C ILE A 278 18.93 -14.19 -27.90
N GLU A 279 18.44 -15.03 -27.00
CA GLU A 279 18.09 -16.44 -27.23
C GLU A 279 16.59 -16.68 -26.99
N LEU A 280 16.09 -17.85 -27.39
CA LEU A 280 14.66 -18.18 -27.26
C LEU A 280 14.16 -18.10 -25.80
N GLU A 281 15.02 -18.47 -24.85
CA GLU A 281 14.71 -18.44 -23.42
C GLU A 281 14.56 -17.02 -22.86
N ASP A 282 15.13 -16.01 -23.52
CA ASP A 282 15.04 -14.61 -23.11
C ASP A 282 13.68 -13.99 -23.42
N LEU A 283 12.82 -14.69 -24.18
CA LEU A 283 11.44 -14.27 -24.45
C LEU A 283 10.50 -14.53 -23.26
N ARG A 284 10.97 -15.26 -22.23
CA ARG A 284 10.24 -15.50 -20.98
C ARG A 284 9.96 -14.18 -20.25
N PHE A 285 8.91 -14.15 -19.44
CA PHE A 285 8.54 -12.95 -18.70
C PHE A 285 9.55 -12.62 -17.59
N PRO A 286 9.88 -11.36 -17.33
CA PRO A 286 10.82 -11.03 -16.26
C PRO A 286 10.21 -11.37 -14.89
N LEU A 287 11.05 -11.85 -13.97
CA LEU A 287 10.65 -12.13 -12.58
C LEU A 287 10.14 -10.88 -11.87
N VAL A 288 10.73 -9.72 -12.17
CA VAL A 288 10.29 -8.41 -11.68
C VAL A 288 9.73 -7.61 -12.86
N CYS A 289 8.43 -7.34 -12.82
CA CYS A 289 7.71 -6.58 -13.86
C CYS A 289 7.37 -5.18 -13.36
N GLY A 290 7.46 -4.17 -14.22
CA GLY A 290 7.13 -2.78 -13.88
C GLY A 290 8.21 -2.08 -13.08
N GLU A 291 7.97 -0.82 -12.74
CA GLU A 291 8.92 0.06 -12.07
C GLU A 291 8.27 0.83 -10.90
N GLY A 292 9.09 1.24 -9.94
CA GLY A 292 8.68 1.96 -8.73
C GLY A 292 7.61 1.20 -7.94
N LYS A 293 6.60 1.93 -7.47
CA LYS A 293 5.44 1.37 -6.73
C LYS A 293 4.59 0.40 -7.55
N LYS A 294 4.78 0.35 -8.88
CA LYS A 294 4.09 -0.58 -9.79
C LYS A 294 4.91 -1.84 -10.08
N ALA A 295 6.12 -1.93 -9.53
CA ALA A 295 6.90 -3.15 -9.62
C ALA A 295 6.15 -4.32 -8.96
N ARG A 296 6.16 -5.48 -9.61
CA ARG A 296 5.49 -6.70 -9.14
C ARG A 296 6.41 -7.90 -9.34
N VAL A 297 6.44 -8.80 -8.35
CA VAL A 297 7.00 -10.14 -8.56
C VAL A 297 6.02 -10.94 -9.40
N MET A 298 6.48 -11.44 -10.55
CA MET A 298 5.70 -12.24 -11.52
C MET A 298 4.30 -11.64 -11.78
N ALA A 299 4.26 -10.32 -12.01
CA ALA A 299 3.02 -9.54 -12.25
C ALA A 299 1.91 -9.70 -11.18
N THR A 300 2.26 -10.12 -9.96
CA THR A 300 1.26 -10.50 -8.94
C THR A 300 1.32 -9.64 -7.69
N ILE A 301 2.46 -9.58 -6.99
CA ILE A 301 2.56 -8.91 -5.68
C ILE A 301 3.58 -7.78 -5.68
N GLY A 302 3.25 -6.66 -5.01
CA GLY A 302 4.08 -5.45 -4.94
C GLY A 302 5.07 -5.41 -3.77
N VAL A 303 5.11 -6.45 -2.95
CA VAL A 303 6.03 -6.59 -1.82
C VAL A 303 6.79 -7.90 -1.92
N THR A 304 8.00 -7.93 -1.36
CA THR A 304 8.89 -9.11 -1.41
C THR A 304 9.17 -9.70 -0.03
N ARG A 305 8.66 -9.04 1.02
CA ARG A 305 8.61 -9.57 2.38
C ARG A 305 7.22 -9.41 2.96
N GLY A 306 6.80 -10.33 3.81
CA GLY A 306 5.46 -10.35 4.39
C GLY A 306 5.14 -11.66 5.09
N LEU A 307 4.12 -11.61 5.95
CA LEU A 307 3.58 -12.78 6.64
C LEU A 307 2.36 -13.30 5.88
N GLY A 308 2.16 -14.61 5.82
CA GLY A 308 1.00 -15.19 5.12
C GLY A 308 1.24 -15.36 3.62
N ASP A 309 0.19 -15.19 2.81
CA ASP A 309 0.19 -15.42 1.35
C ASP A 309 0.73 -16.80 0.92
N HIS A 310 0.62 -17.81 1.81
CA HIS A 310 1.12 -19.18 1.57
C HIS A 310 0.51 -19.87 0.35
N ASN A 311 -0.56 -19.29 -0.18
CA ASN A 311 -1.35 -19.84 -1.25
C ASN A 311 -1.54 -18.88 -2.43
N LEU A 312 -0.91 -17.70 -2.35
CA LEU A 312 -0.92 -16.73 -3.41
C LEU A 312 -0.23 -17.35 -4.63
N ARG A 313 -0.92 -17.30 -5.76
CA ARG A 313 -0.45 -17.82 -7.04
C ARG A 313 -0.23 -16.67 -8.00
N VAL A 314 0.66 -16.90 -8.96
CA VAL A 314 0.88 -15.99 -10.07
C VAL A 314 -0.44 -15.74 -10.81
N CYS A 315 -0.72 -14.49 -11.17
CA CYS A 315 -1.90 -14.13 -11.97
C CYS A 315 -1.98 -15.01 -13.23
N SER A 316 -3.11 -15.70 -13.42
CA SER A 316 -3.35 -16.60 -14.55
C SER A 316 -2.38 -17.78 -14.68
N SER A 317 -1.67 -18.16 -13.61
CA SER A 317 -0.77 -19.32 -13.58
C SER A 317 -0.95 -20.12 -12.27
N THR A 318 -0.39 -21.32 -12.21
CA THR A 318 -0.45 -22.17 -11.01
C THR A 318 0.76 -22.00 -10.10
N LEU A 319 1.76 -21.22 -10.52
CA LEU A 319 3.01 -21.02 -9.79
C LEU A 319 2.78 -20.36 -8.43
N PRO A 320 3.37 -20.87 -7.34
CA PRO A 320 3.26 -20.26 -6.03
C PRO A 320 4.15 -19.01 -5.91
N ILE A 321 3.63 -17.95 -5.31
CA ILE A 321 4.37 -16.70 -5.04
C ILE A 321 5.18 -16.81 -3.74
N LYS A 322 4.68 -17.54 -2.74
CA LYS A 322 5.28 -17.60 -1.39
C LYS A 322 6.79 -17.84 -1.37
N PRO A 323 7.41 -18.66 -2.24
CA PRO A 323 8.87 -18.82 -2.27
C PRO A 323 9.65 -17.50 -2.44
N PHE A 324 9.07 -16.51 -3.13
CA PHE A 324 9.68 -15.19 -3.34
C PHE A 324 9.35 -14.18 -2.22
N LEU A 325 8.38 -14.50 -1.34
CA LEU A 325 7.90 -13.65 -0.25
C LEU A 325 8.49 -14.10 1.10
N SER A 326 9.55 -13.42 1.54
CA SER A 326 10.24 -13.76 2.80
C SER A 326 9.48 -13.23 4.02
N CYS A 327 9.32 -14.05 5.05
CA CYS A 327 8.82 -13.57 6.34
C CYS A 327 9.90 -12.95 7.24
N PHE A 328 11.19 -13.04 6.85
CA PHE A 328 12.29 -12.52 7.65
C PHE A 328 12.34 -10.99 7.63
N PRO A 329 12.29 -10.32 8.79
CA PRO A 329 12.37 -8.87 8.86
C PRO A 329 13.81 -8.36 8.66
N GLU A 330 13.97 -7.08 8.34
CA GLU A 330 15.18 -6.34 8.72
C GLU A 330 14.95 -5.79 10.13
N VAL A 331 15.96 -5.86 11.00
CA VAL A 331 15.91 -5.28 12.35
C VAL A 331 16.96 -4.19 12.45
N ARG A 332 16.52 -2.95 12.67
CA ARG A 332 17.40 -1.81 13.01
C ARG A 332 17.35 -1.51 14.48
N VAL A 333 18.50 -1.14 15.03
CA VAL A 333 18.65 -0.83 16.45
C VAL A 333 19.08 0.62 16.58
N TYR A 334 18.33 1.38 17.38
CA TYR A 334 18.65 2.75 17.75
C TYR A 334 18.89 2.80 19.26
N ASP A 335 20.09 3.25 19.65
CA ASP A 335 20.49 3.33 21.05
C ASP A 335 20.14 4.71 21.61
N LEU A 336 19.11 4.78 22.46
CA LEU A 336 18.66 6.04 23.07
C LEU A 336 19.68 6.60 24.06
N THR A 337 20.66 5.80 24.49
CA THR A 337 21.68 6.26 25.44
C THR A 337 22.80 7.04 24.77
N GLN A 338 22.90 6.98 23.44
CA GLN A 338 23.95 7.65 22.68
C GLN A 338 23.65 9.12 22.35
N TYR A 339 22.42 9.58 22.59
CA TYR A 339 21.96 10.88 22.17
C TYR A 339 21.09 11.54 23.24
N GLU A 340 21.16 12.86 23.33
CA GLU A 340 20.19 13.63 24.10
C GLU A 340 18.90 13.77 23.30
N HIS A 341 17.78 13.60 24.00
CA HIS A 341 16.46 13.58 23.41
C HIS A 341 15.56 14.65 24.01
N CYS A 342 14.80 15.34 23.17
CA CYS A 342 13.82 16.34 23.58
C CYS A 342 12.39 15.90 23.24
N PRO A 343 11.35 16.60 23.75
CA PRO A 343 9.96 16.28 23.45
C PRO A 343 9.57 16.34 21.96
N ASP A 344 10.41 16.97 21.13
CA ASP A 344 10.17 17.13 19.70
C ASP A 344 10.75 15.97 18.88
N ASP A 345 11.54 15.11 19.51
CA ASP A 345 12.07 13.92 18.88
C ASP A 345 11.01 12.82 18.83
N VAL A 346 10.59 12.46 17.62
CA VAL A 346 9.49 11.51 17.42
C VAL A 346 9.90 10.34 16.54
N LEU A 347 9.36 9.16 16.86
CA LEU A 347 9.39 8.00 15.99
C LEU A 347 8.08 7.97 15.19
N VAL A 348 8.16 8.22 13.89
CA VAL A 348 7.03 8.11 12.98
C VAL A 348 6.96 6.69 12.43
N LEU A 349 5.81 6.04 12.59
CA LEU A 349 5.52 4.71 12.09
C LEU A 349 4.34 4.80 11.12
N GLY A 350 4.42 4.08 10.01
CA GLY A 350 3.29 4.00 9.09
C GLY A 350 3.29 2.69 8.32
N THR A 351 2.08 2.18 8.14
CA THR A 351 1.78 0.94 7.42
C THR A 351 0.75 1.32 6.36
N ASP A 352 1.14 1.27 5.08
CA ASP A 352 0.31 1.66 3.93
C ASP A 352 0.01 3.18 3.84
N GLY A 353 -0.05 3.73 2.62
CA GLY A 353 -0.63 5.05 2.33
C GLY A 353 0.17 6.31 2.68
N LEU A 354 0.97 6.36 3.76
CA LEU A 354 1.73 7.57 4.12
C LEU A 354 2.83 7.84 3.09
N TRP A 355 3.86 6.99 3.06
CA TRP A 355 4.97 7.08 2.11
C TRP A 355 4.59 6.77 0.65
N ASP A 356 3.30 6.49 0.40
CA ASP A 356 2.76 6.48 -0.94
C ASP A 356 2.74 7.86 -1.59
N VAL A 357 2.57 8.92 -0.80
CA VAL A 357 2.35 10.29 -1.29
C VAL A 357 3.31 11.32 -0.68
N THR A 358 4.27 10.87 0.12
CA THR A 358 5.22 11.75 0.80
C THR A 358 6.60 11.11 0.92
N SER A 359 7.62 11.93 1.07
CA SER A 359 9.00 11.55 1.37
C SER A 359 9.30 11.64 2.87
N ASP A 360 10.37 10.96 3.31
CA ASP A 360 10.79 11.04 4.73
C ASP A 360 11.09 12.50 5.14
N CYS A 361 11.63 13.31 4.21
CA CYS A 361 11.90 14.74 4.44
C CYS A 361 10.63 15.57 4.61
N GLU A 362 9.58 15.29 3.83
CA GLU A 362 8.30 16.00 3.93
C GLU A 362 7.53 15.61 5.19
N VAL A 363 7.62 14.34 5.61
CA VAL A 363 7.12 13.87 6.91
C VAL A 363 7.82 14.63 8.02
N ALA A 364 9.15 14.68 8.01
CA ALA A 364 9.94 15.40 9.00
C ALA A 364 9.61 16.89 9.01
N ALA A 365 9.57 17.55 7.85
CA ALA A 365 9.20 18.96 7.76
C ALA A 365 7.78 19.24 8.28
N THR A 366 6.85 18.32 8.05
CA THR A 366 5.48 18.43 8.57
C THR A 366 5.46 18.29 10.09
N VAL A 367 6.18 17.31 10.63
CA VAL A 367 6.37 17.12 12.08
C VAL A 367 6.98 18.37 12.71
N ASP A 368 8.13 18.83 12.21
CA ASP A 368 8.85 19.98 12.74
C ASP A 368 7.99 21.25 12.71
N ARG A 369 7.29 21.49 11.60
CA ARG A 369 6.40 22.65 11.44
C ARG A 369 5.26 22.64 12.46
N VAL A 370 4.67 21.48 12.74
CA VAL A 370 3.55 21.42 13.68
C VAL A 370 4.05 21.48 15.12
N LEU A 371 5.10 20.72 15.46
CA LEU A 371 5.66 20.71 16.81
C LEU A 371 6.20 22.09 17.22
N SER A 372 6.84 22.83 16.30
CA SER A 372 7.31 24.19 16.58
C SER A 372 6.19 25.22 16.79
N ALA A 373 4.95 24.91 16.41
CA ALA A 373 3.80 25.81 16.57
C ALA A 373 3.18 25.78 17.97
N TYR A 374 3.65 24.89 18.84
CA TYR A 374 3.07 24.62 20.15
C TYR A 374 4.14 24.64 21.24
N GLU A 375 3.73 24.76 22.51
CA GLU A 375 4.59 24.48 23.67
C GLU A 375 4.74 22.96 23.89
N PRO A 376 5.87 22.43 24.40
CA PRO A 376 6.14 20.99 24.51
C PRO A 376 5.08 20.17 25.28
N ASN A 377 4.36 20.79 26.20
CA ASN A 377 3.34 20.14 27.02
C ASN A 377 1.90 20.32 26.49
N ASP A 378 1.72 20.99 25.35
CA ASP A 378 0.40 21.23 24.78
C ASP A 378 -0.21 19.94 24.20
N PRO A 379 -1.39 19.50 24.66
CA PRO A 379 -2.03 18.28 24.15
C PRO A 379 -2.43 18.37 22.66
N SER A 380 -2.53 19.57 22.09
CA SER A 380 -2.86 19.81 20.68
C SER A 380 -1.69 19.46 19.75
N ARG A 381 -0.44 19.48 20.24
CA ARG A 381 0.78 19.09 19.50
C ARG A 381 0.60 17.79 18.76
N GLU A 382 0.15 16.78 19.50
CA GLU A 382 0.04 15.43 18.98
C GLU A 382 -1.09 15.36 17.97
N LYS A 383 -2.25 15.94 18.29
CA LYS A 383 -3.44 15.91 17.45
C LYS A 383 -3.21 16.58 16.10
N ASP A 384 -2.58 17.74 16.10
CA ASP A 384 -2.38 18.52 14.87
C ASP A 384 -1.26 17.95 14.02
N THR A 385 -0.23 17.37 14.64
CA THR A 385 0.83 16.66 13.91
C THR A 385 0.22 15.48 13.15
N ARG A 386 -0.73 14.73 13.77
CA ARG A 386 -1.50 13.68 13.10
C ARG A 386 -2.31 14.24 11.96
N PHE A 387 -3.10 15.28 12.21
CA PHE A 387 -3.97 15.85 11.19
C PHE A 387 -3.16 16.30 9.97
N ALA A 388 -2.00 16.92 10.19
CA ALA A 388 -1.12 17.36 9.12
C ALA A 388 -0.49 16.20 8.33
N LEU A 389 -0.07 15.11 9.01
CA LEU A 389 0.49 13.92 8.36
C LEU A 389 -0.57 13.05 7.65
N THR A 390 -1.83 13.14 8.08
CA THR A 390 -2.97 12.34 7.56
C THR A 390 -3.76 13.02 6.46
N MET A 391 -3.57 14.33 6.25
CA MET A 391 -4.05 15.06 5.08
C MET A 391 -3.24 14.69 3.83
N ALA A 392 -3.24 13.40 3.49
CA ALA A 392 -2.70 12.87 2.24
C ALA A 392 -3.42 13.52 1.06
N ALA A 393 -2.64 13.90 0.03
CA ALA A 393 -3.19 14.35 -1.25
C ALA A 393 -4.27 13.36 -1.71
N ILE A 394 -5.44 13.87 -2.09
CA ILE A 394 -6.56 13.02 -2.47
C ILE A 394 -6.16 12.29 -3.75
N ARG A 395 -6.02 10.96 -3.71
CA ARG A 395 -5.67 10.21 -4.93
C ARG A 395 -6.90 9.95 -5.80
N LYS A 396 -6.76 10.15 -7.11
CA LYS A 396 -7.79 9.83 -8.10
C LYS A 396 -7.24 9.09 -9.30
N LYS A 397 -7.86 7.97 -9.66
CA LYS A 397 -7.52 7.21 -10.86
C LYS A 397 -8.30 7.76 -12.07
N LEU A 398 -7.57 8.20 -13.08
CA LEU A 398 -8.09 8.68 -14.35
C LEU A 398 -7.62 7.74 -15.46
N VAL A 399 -8.55 7.19 -16.23
CA VAL A 399 -8.24 6.38 -17.42
C VAL A 399 -8.64 7.16 -18.67
N ILE A 400 -7.74 7.23 -19.65
CA ILE A 400 -8.00 7.86 -20.95
C ILE A 400 -8.27 6.78 -22.02
N VAL A 401 -9.30 6.96 -22.83
CA VAL A 401 -9.71 6.06 -23.92
C VAL A 401 -10.09 6.86 -25.16
N GLY A 402 -10.16 6.21 -26.32
CA GLY A 402 -10.39 6.87 -27.61
C GLY A 402 -9.53 6.26 -28.72
N ASP A 403 -9.80 6.63 -29.96
CA ASP A 403 -9.16 6.05 -31.15
C ASP A 403 -7.63 6.13 -31.16
N GLY A 404 -7.02 5.24 -31.95
CA GLY A 404 -5.60 5.35 -32.28
C GLY A 404 -5.26 6.75 -32.82
N ALA A 405 -4.10 7.29 -32.44
CA ALA A 405 -3.62 8.60 -32.92
C ALA A 405 -4.52 9.83 -32.63
N CYS A 406 -5.56 9.71 -31.78
CA CYS A 406 -6.41 10.86 -31.42
C CYS A 406 -5.77 11.82 -30.39
N GLY A 407 -4.53 11.57 -29.95
CA GLY A 407 -3.77 12.50 -29.09
C GLY A 407 -3.79 12.23 -27.58
N LYS A 408 -4.28 11.06 -27.13
CA LYS A 408 -4.34 10.67 -25.70
C LYS A 408 -3.00 10.82 -24.98
N THR A 409 -1.96 10.20 -25.52
CA THR A 409 -0.61 10.18 -24.93
C THR A 409 0.01 11.58 -24.89
N CYS A 410 -0.13 12.37 -25.95
CA CYS A 410 0.34 13.75 -25.96
C CYS A 410 -0.35 14.59 -24.88
N LEU A 411 -1.67 14.42 -24.69
CA LEU A 411 -2.42 15.12 -23.65
C LEU A 411 -1.91 14.78 -22.24
N LEU A 412 -1.71 13.49 -21.94
CA LEU A 412 -1.19 13.06 -20.63
C LEU A 412 0.25 13.53 -20.39
N ILE A 413 1.12 13.43 -21.40
CA ILE A 413 2.53 13.83 -21.28
C ILE A 413 2.65 15.34 -21.07
N VAL A 414 1.92 16.17 -21.84
CA VAL A 414 1.97 17.62 -21.69
C VAL A 414 1.44 18.04 -20.31
N PHE A 415 0.39 17.41 -19.82
CA PHE A 415 -0.09 17.70 -18.47
C PHE A 415 0.90 17.30 -17.37
N SER A 416 1.54 16.14 -17.50
CA SER A 416 2.43 15.60 -16.45
C SER A 416 3.87 16.13 -16.50
N LYS A 417 4.39 16.47 -17.68
CA LYS A 417 5.81 16.83 -17.91
C LYS A 417 6.00 18.22 -18.53
N ASP A 418 4.92 18.93 -18.86
CA ASP A 418 4.94 20.23 -19.54
C ASP A 418 5.72 20.26 -20.86
N GLN A 419 5.91 19.10 -21.49
CA GLN A 419 6.66 18.92 -22.75
C GLN A 419 5.82 18.17 -23.78
N PHE A 420 5.79 18.66 -25.02
CA PHE A 420 5.13 17.97 -26.13
C PHE A 420 6.09 16.93 -26.75
N PRO A 421 5.69 15.66 -26.92
CA PRO A 421 6.52 14.65 -27.56
C PRO A 421 6.60 14.87 -29.07
N GLU A 422 7.83 14.98 -29.62
CA GLU A 422 8.03 15.16 -31.08
C GLU A 422 7.94 13.85 -31.88
N VAL A 423 8.19 12.71 -31.23
CA VAL A 423 8.19 11.39 -31.88
C VAL A 423 6.91 10.62 -31.51
N TYR A 424 6.19 10.17 -32.54
CA TYR A 424 5.02 9.30 -32.34
C TYR A 424 5.46 7.86 -32.06
N VAL A 425 5.14 7.38 -30.87
CA VAL A 425 5.28 5.97 -30.47
C VAL A 425 3.89 5.46 -30.06
N PRO A 426 3.34 4.42 -30.72
CA PRO A 426 2.04 3.85 -30.33
C PRO A 426 2.07 3.28 -28.90
N THR A 427 1.12 3.71 -28.08
CA THR A 427 0.98 3.23 -26.69
C THR A 427 0.41 1.82 -26.63
N VAL A 428 0.95 1.01 -25.73
CA VAL A 428 0.35 -0.27 -25.30
C VAL A 428 -0.38 -0.06 -23.98
N PHE A 429 0.37 0.21 -22.90
CA PHE A 429 -0.12 0.70 -21.62
C PHE A 429 0.98 1.50 -20.95
N GLU A 430 0.65 2.71 -20.52
CA GLU A 430 1.57 3.53 -19.76
C GLU A 430 0.85 4.19 -18.60
N ASN A 431 1.60 4.52 -17.56
CA ASN A 431 1.03 5.16 -16.40
C ASN A 431 1.86 6.36 -16.00
N TYR A 432 1.17 7.45 -15.69
CA TYR A 432 1.77 8.69 -15.24
C TYR A 432 1.17 9.09 -13.89
N ILE A 433 1.90 9.90 -13.14
CA ILE A 433 1.42 10.54 -11.92
C ILE A 433 1.56 12.04 -12.13
N ALA A 434 0.55 12.80 -11.74
CA ALA A 434 0.55 14.25 -11.79
C ALA A 434 -0.24 14.83 -10.61
N ASP A 435 0.31 15.86 -9.99
CA ASP A 435 -0.35 16.57 -8.89
C ASP A 435 -1.14 17.76 -9.43
N ILE A 436 -2.34 17.97 -8.90
CA ILE A 436 -3.20 19.10 -9.27
C ILE A 436 -3.96 19.63 -8.05
N GLU A 437 -4.02 20.95 -7.94
CA GLU A 437 -4.86 21.62 -6.95
C GLU A 437 -6.21 22.00 -7.57
N VAL A 438 -7.31 21.51 -7.01
CA VAL A 438 -8.67 21.82 -7.47
C VAL A 438 -9.57 22.16 -6.28
N ASP A 439 -10.22 23.33 -6.35
CA ASP A 439 -11.13 23.84 -5.31
C ASP A 439 -10.50 23.83 -3.90
N GLY A 440 -9.21 24.21 -3.80
CA GLY A 440 -8.42 24.26 -2.56
C GLY A 440 -7.99 22.90 -2.01
N LYS A 441 -8.01 21.85 -2.83
CA LYS A 441 -7.60 20.49 -2.45
C LYS A 441 -6.47 20.01 -3.35
N GLN A 442 -5.39 19.53 -2.74
CA GLN A 442 -4.32 18.83 -3.45
C GLN A 442 -4.78 17.41 -3.81
N VAL A 443 -4.68 17.06 -5.09
CA VAL A 443 -5.10 15.77 -5.65
C VAL A 443 -3.95 15.16 -6.44
N GLU A 444 -3.59 13.92 -6.11
CA GLU A 444 -2.68 13.12 -6.94
C GLU A 444 -3.50 12.35 -7.99
N LEU A 445 -3.31 12.65 -9.27
CA LEU A 445 -3.93 11.93 -10.37
C LEU A 445 -3.03 10.77 -10.84
N ALA A 446 -3.53 9.55 -10.69
CA ALA A 446 -2.96 8.38 -11.36
C ALA A 446 -3.56 8.28 -12.78
N LEU A 447 -2.77 8.64 -13.78
CA LEU A 447 -3.16 8.72 -15.19
C LEU A 447 -2.83 7.39 -15.88
N TRP A 448 -3.84 6.74 -16.46
CA TRP A 448 -3.71 5.46 -17.16
C TRP A 448 -3.90 5.68 -18.66
N ASP A 449 -2.81 5.60 -19.42
CA ASP A 449 -2.81 5.67 -20.88
C ASP A 449 -3.14 4.31 -21.49
N THR A 450 -4.04 4.30 -22.48
CA THR A 450 -4.50 3.07 -23.12
C THR A 450 -4.32 3.10 -24.64
N ALA A 451 -4.02 1.93 -25.21
CA ALA A 451 -3.99 1.75 -26.65
C ALA A 451 -5.38 1.97 -27.28
N GLY A 452 -5.43 2.74 -28.36
CA GLY A 452 -6.68 3.01 -29.10
C GLY A 452 -6.97 2.02 -30.23
N GLN A 453 -6.01 1.15 -30.59
CA GLN A 453 -6.17 0.16 -31.65
C GLN A 453 -7.00 -1.05 -31.18
N GLU A 454 -7.73 -1.66 -32.11
CA GLU A 454 -8.57 -2.84 -31.87
C GLU A 454 -7.78 -4.06 -31.39
N ASP A 455 -6.51 -4.20 -31.82
CA ASP A 455 -5.61 -5.27 -31.38
C ASP A 455 -5.48 -5.39 -29.86
N TYR A 456 -5.76 -4.30 -29.13
CA TYR A 456 -5.65 -4.21 -27.68
C TYR A 456 -7.00 -4.25 -26.94
N ASP A 457 -8.12 -4.47 -27.64
CA ASP A 457 -9.46 -4.47 -27.04
C ASP A 457 -9.61 -5.50 -25.90
N ARG A 458 -8.89 -6.62 -25.95
CA ARG A 458 -8.89 -7.62 -24.87
C ARG A 458 -8.04 -7.25 -23.66
N LEU A 459 -7.05 -6.37 -23.84
CA LEU A 459 -6.14 -5.97 -22.77
C LEU A 459 -6.58 -4.67 -22.10
N ARG A 460 -7.24 -3.77 -22.84
CA ARG A 460 -7.73 -2.47 -22.32
C ARG A 460 -8.56 -2.60 -21.05
N PRO A 461 -9.44 -3.62 -20.90
CA PRO A 461 -10.23 -3.82 -19.69
C PRO A 461 -9.42 -3.99 -18.40
N LEU A 462 -8.16 -4.42 -18.48
CA LEU A 462 -7.27 -4.54 -17.32
C LEU A 462 -6.96 -3.18 -16.68
N SER A 463 -7.16 -2.07 -17.39
CA SER A 463 -6.94 -0.72 -16.89
C SER A 463 -8.15 -0.13 -16.14
N TYR A 464 -9.36 -0.71 -16.28
CA TYR A 464 -10.59 -0.14 -15.75
C TYR A 464 -10.90 -0.33 -14.25
N PRO A 465 -10.44 -1.38 -13.54
CA PRO A 465 -10.75 -1.56 -12.12
C PRO A 465 -10.41 -0.31 -11.29
N ASP A 466 -11.32 0.06 -10.39
CA ASP A 466 -11.18 1.19 -9.46
C ASP A 466 -10.99 2.58 -10.11
N THR A 467 -11.49 2.77 -11.34
CA THR A 467 -11.42 4.08 -12.02
C THR A 467 -12.38 5.10 -11.40
N ASP A 468 -11.88 6.31 -11.09
CA ASP A 468 -12.68 7.40 -10.53
C ASP A 468 -13.30 8.30 -11.60
N VAL A 469 -12.63 8.46 -12.74
CA VAL A 469 -13.07 9.31 -13.87
C VAL A 469 -12.49 8.81 -15.19
N ILE A 470 -13.26 8.94 -16.26
CA ILE A 470 -12.85 8.58 -17.63
C ILE A 470 -12.65 9.85 -18.44
N LEU A 471 -11.51 9.97 -19.12
CA LEU A 471 -11.36 10.87 -20.27
C LEU A 471 -11.65 10.07 -21.54
N MET A 472 -12.68 10.47 -22.27
CA MET A 472 -13.05 9.86 -23.54
C MET A 472 -12.70 10.84 -24.66
N CYS A 473 -11.72 10.47 -25.48
CA CYS A 473 -11.07 11.38 -26.42
C CYS A 473 -11.41 11.05 -27.87
N PHE A 474 -11.66 12.10 -28.65
CA PHE A 474 -11.64 12.08 -30.10
C PHE A 474 -10.73 13.20 -30.61
N SER A 475 -10.47 13.24 -31.91
CA SER A 475 -9.63 14.26 -32.54
C SER A 475 -10.47 15.21 -33.40
N ILE A 476 -10.26 16.51 -33.26
CA ILE A 476 -11.02 17.52 -34.02
C ILE A 476 -10.74 17.43 -35.54
N ASP A 477 -9.56 16.95 -35.93
CA ASP A 477 -9.18 16.69 -37.33
C ASP A 477 -9.67 15.33 -37.86
N SER A 478 -10.46 14.56 -37.10
CA SER A 478 -10.97 13.24 -37.51
C SER A 478 -12.43 13.05 -37.08
N PRO A 479 -13.39 13.41 -37.95
CA PRO A 479 -14.81 13.21 -37.69
C PRO A 479 -15.18 11.75 -37.36
N ASP A 480 -14.57 10.78 -38.04
CA ASP A 480 -14.75 9.35 -37.76
C ASP A 480 -14.46 9.00 -36.29
N SER A 481 -13.44 9.63 -35.68
CA SER A 481 -13.13 9.40 -34.27
C SER A 481 -14.20 9.93 -33.30
N LEU A 482 -15.02 10.90 -33.72
CA LEU A 482 -16.20 11.34 -32.98
C LEU A 482 -17.36 10.35 -33.17
N GLU A 483 -17.55 9.80 -34.37
CA GLU A 483 -18.58 8.79 -34.65
C GLU A 483 -18.36 7.50 -33.85
N ASN A 484 -17.08 7.12 -33.62
CA ASN A 484 -16.71 5.97 -32.80
C ASN A 484 -17.03 6.13 -31.30
N ILE A 485 -17.28 7.36 -30.82
CA ILE A 485 -17.60 7.63 -29.41
C ILE A 485 -18.86 6.88 -28.94
N PRO A 486 -20.04 7.05 -29.57
CA PRO A 486 -21.24 6.31 -29.20
C PRO A 486 -21.24 4.85 -29.65
N GLU A 487 -20.51 4.50 -30.73
CA GLU A 487 -20.52 3.16 -31.31
C GLU A 487 -19.63 2.16 -30.58
N LYS A 488 -18.44 2.59 -30.16
CA LYS A 488 -17.42 1.74 -29.52
C LYS A 488 -17.15 2.14 -28.08
N TRP A 489 -16.68 3.37 -27.87
CA TRP A 489 -16.09 3.78 -26.59
C TRP A 489 -17.11 3.89 -25.46
N THR A 490 -18.30 4.40 -25.77
CA THR A 490 -19.38 4.54 -24.78
C THR A 490 -19.90 3.19 -24.29
N PRO A 491 -20.24 2.22 -25.18
CA PRO A 491 -20.60 0.86 -24.75
C PRO A 491 -19.52 0.18 -23.92
N GLU A 492 -18.25 0.26 -24.33
CA GLU A 492 -17.13 -0.38 -23.61
C GLU A 492 -16.98 0.20 -22.19
N VAL A 493 -16.91 1.53 -22.07
CA VAL A 493 -16.76 2.20 -20.77
C VAL A 493 -17.97 1.96 -19.88
N LYS A 494 -19.20 1.99 -20.41
CA LYS A 494 -20.41 1.72 -19.61
C LYS A 494 -20.48 0.26 -19.14
N HIS A 495 -19.87 -0.67 -19.86
CA HIS A 495 -19.79 -2.07 -19.45
C HIS A 495 -18.81 -2.28 -18.28
N PHE A 496 -17.58 -1.76 -18.38
CA PHE A 496 -16.53 -2.01 -17.38
C PHE A 496 -16.49 -1.00 -16.23
N CYS A 497 -16.96 0.24 -16.45
CA CYS A 497 -16.93 1.35 -15.50
C CYS A 497 -18.34 1.90 -15.22
N PRO A 498 -19.28 1.08 -14.69
CA PRO A 498 -20.64 1.54 -14.45
C PRO A 498 -20.66 2.67 -13.41
N ASN A 499 -21.36 3.76 -13.73
CA ASN A 499 -21.49 4.97 -12.89
C ASN A 499 -20.22 5.81 -12.70
N VAL A 500 -19.16 5.55 -13.47
CA VAL A 500 -17.98 6.42 -13.49
C VAL A 500 -18.24 7.62 -14.41
N PRO A 501 -17.97 8.86 -13.98
CA PRO A 501 -18.18 10.04 -14.79
C PRO A 501 -17.25 10.05 -16.00
N ILE A 502 -17.80 10.44 -17.15
CA ILE A 502 -17.09 10.56 -18.42
C ILE A 502 -16.92 12.04 -18.75
N ILE A 503 -15.70 12.48 -19.03
CA ILE A 503 -15.44 13.77 -19.68
C ILE A 503 -15.18 13.49 -21.15
N LEU A 504 -15.97 14.08 -22.05
CA LEU A 504 -15.69 14.02 -23.48
C LEU A 504 -14.66 15.10 -23.83
N VAL A 505 -13.58 14.72 -24.54
CA VAL A 505 -12.48 15.62 -24.86
C VAL A 505 -12.21 15.63 -26.37
N GLY A 506 -12.32 16.80 -26.98
CA GLY A 506 -11.88 17.06 -28.37
C GLY A 506 -10.41 17.50 -28.41
N ASN A 507 -9.52 16.61 -28.85
CA ASN A 507 -8.10 16.89 -28.96
C ASN A 507 -7.75 17.60 -30.27
N LYS A 508 -6.51 18.12 -30.34
CA LYS A 508 -5.92 18.78 -31.51
C LYS A 508 -6.72 19.98 -32.00
N LYS A 509 -7.21 20.80 -31.06
CA LYS A 509 -8.00 22.01 -31.35
C LYS A 509 -7.31 22.97 -32.33
N ASP A 510 -5.99 23.02 -32.30
CA ASP A 510 -5.15 23.80 -33.22
C ASP A 510 -5.41 23.48 -34.71
N LEU A 511 -5.81 22.25 -35.03
CA LEU A 511 -6.04 21.81 -36.42
C LEU A 511 -7.38 22.25 -37.01
N ARG A 512 -8.30 22.82 -36.21
CA ARG A 512 -9.60 23.29 -36.72
C ARG A 512 -9.47 24.41 -37.75
N GLN A 513 -8.46 25.26 -37.57
CA GLN A 513 -8.17 26.39 -38.45
C GLN A 513 -6.97 26.11 -39.37
N ASP A 514 -6.40 24.90 -39.33
CA ASP A 514 -5.28 24.54 -40.19
C ASP A 514 -5.75 24.30 -41.62
N GLU A 515 -5.21 25.08 -42.55
CA GLU A 515 -5.57 25.04 -43.98
C GLU A 515 -5.17 23.72 -44.65
N HIS A 516 -4.14 23.02 -44.17
CA HIS A 516 -3.78 21.70 -44.70
C HIS A 516 -4.82 20.66 -44.26
N THR A 517 -5.14 20.58 -42.96
CA THR A 517 -6.17 19.69 -42.42
C THR A 517 -7.51 19.88 -43.12
N ARG A 518 -7.95 21.13 -43.32
CA ARG A 518 -9.20 21.44 -44.03
C ARG A 518 -9.20 20.93 -45.47
N ARG A 519 -8.08 21.11 -46.19
CA ARG A 519 -7.94 20.62 -47.56
C ARG A 519 -7.97 19.10 -47.64
N GLU A 520 -7.32 18.39 -46.72
CA GLU A 520 -7.33 16.93 -46.70
C GLU A 520 -8.72 16.37 -46.37
N LEU A 521 -9.41 16.91 -45.36
CA LEU A 521 -10.77 16.49 -45.01
C LEU A 521 -11.77 16.79 -46.15
N ALA A 522 -11.61 17.92 -46.85
CA ALA A 522 -12.47 18.26 -47.99
C ALA A 522 -12.38 17.24 -49.14
N LYS A 523 -11.22 16.57 -49.32
CA LYS A 523 -11.09 15.46 -50.31
C LYS A 523 -12.03 14.29 -49.99
N MET A 524 -12.29 14.07 -48.70
CA MET A 524 -13.21 13.05 -48.19
C MET A 524 -14.63 13.61 -47.95
N LYS A 525 -14.92 14.84 -48.40
CA LYS A 525 -16.18 15.56 -48.16
C LYS A 525 -16.51 15.74 -46.67
N GLN A 526 -15.48 15.86 -45.85
CA GLN A 526 -15.58 16.10 -44.41
C GLN A 526 -15.02 17.49 -44.06
N GLU A 527 -15.32 17.96 -42.85
CA GLU A 527 -14.76 19.17 -42.25
C GLU A 527 -14.32 18.89 -40.80
N PRO A 528 -13.40 19.68 -40.21
CA PRO A 528 -13.03 19.51 -38.81
C PRO A 528 -14.23 19.64 -37.88
N VAL A 529 -14.27 18.84 -36.81
CA VAL A 529 -15.37 18.80 -35.85
C VAL A 529 -15.60 20.18 -35.20
N ARG A 530 -16.84 20.65 -35.27
CA ARG A 530 -17.30 21.90 -34.66
C ARG A 530 -17.56 21.71 -33.17
N SER A 531 -17.40 22.78 -32.40
CA SER A 531 -17.64 22.73 -30.95
C SER A 531 -19.10 22.45 -30.55
N GLU A 532 -20.05 22.66 -31.46
CA GLU A 532 -21.46 22.30 -31.27
C GLU A 532 -21.64 20.77 -31.36
N GLU A 533 -21.04 20.14 -32.36
CA GLU A 533 -21.12 18.68 -32.55
C GLU A 533 -20.53 17.91 -31.37
N GLY A 534 -19.40 18.38 -30.82
CA GLY A 534 -18.82 17.79 -29.61
C GLY A 534 -19.71 17.96 -28.36
N ARG A 535 -20.39 19.12 -28.22
CA ARG A 535 -21.35 19.34 -27.12
C ARG A 535 -22.58 18.46 -27.26
N ASP A 536 -23.12 18.33 -28.47
CA ASP A 536 -24.26 17.47 -28.75
C ASP A 536 -23.92 16.00 -28.50
N MET A 537 -22.71 15.56 -28.87
CA MET A 537 -22.23 14.22 -28.57
C MET A 537 -22.11 13.98 -27.06
N ALA A 538 -21.56 14.92 -26.30
CA ALA A 538 -21.47 14.82 -24.84
C ALA A 538 -22.84 14.66 -24.18
N ASN A 539 -23.85 15.41 -24.66
CA ASN A 539 -25.24 15.26 -24.21
C ASN A 539 -25.80 13.87 -24.57
N ARG A 540 -25.58 13.42 -25.81
CA ARG A 540 -26.03 12.12 -26.33
C ARG A 540 -25.52 10.94 -25.50
N ILE A 541 -24.26 10.97 -25.08
CA ILE A 541 -23.66 9.89 -24.27
C ILE A 541 -23.88 10.06 -22.76
N SER A 542 -24.44 11.20 -22.34
CA SER A 542 -24.58 11.64 -20.94
C SER A 542 -23.23 11.80 -20.23
N ALA A 543 -22.27 12.42 -20.91
CA ALA A 543 -21.00 12.83 -20.31
C ALA A 543 -21.24 13.90 -19.23
N PHE A 544 -20.35 13.93 -18.24
CA PHE A 544 -20.34 14.96 -17.19
C PHE A 544 -20.02 16.35 -17.76
N GLY A 545 -19.21 16.41 -18.82
CA GLY A 545 -18.88 17.65 -19.52
C GLY A 545 -18.14 17.41 -20.83
N TYR A 546 -18.03 18.47 -21.62
CA TYR A 546 -17.26 18.52 -22.86
C TYR A 546 -16.21 19.63 -22.80
N LEU A 547 -14.99 19.31 -23.19
CA LEU A 547 -13.89 20.26 -23.32
C LEU A 547 -13.10 20.00 -24.60
N GLU A 548 -12.43 21.03 -25.08
CA GLU A 548 -11.50 20.94 -26.20
C GLU A 548 -10.12 21.40 -25.75
N CYS A 549 -9.08 20.76 -26.26
CA CYS A 549 -7.71 21.14 -25.95
C CYS A 549 -6.78 20.93 -27.15
N SER A 550 -5.63 21.59 -27.08
CA SER A 550 -4.48 21.28 -27.91
C SER A 550 -3.28 21.03 -27.01
N ALA A 551 -2.83 19.78 -26.95
CA ALA A 551 -1.58 19.44 -26.29
C ALA A 551 -0.38 20.18 -26.93
N LYS A 552 -0.45 20.47 -28.24
CA LYS A 552 0.62 21.15 -28.98
C LYS A 552 0.79 22.61 -28.58
N THR A 553 -0.30 23.34 -28.39
CA THR A 553 -0.29 24.74 -27.94
C THR A 553 -0.45 24.91 -26.44
N LYS A 554 -0.66 23.80 -25.71
CA LYS A 554 -1.04 23.72 -24.28
C LYS A 554 -2.41 24.32 -23.94
N GLU A 555 -3.15 24.81 -24.92
CA GLU A 555 -4.48 25.40 -24.73
C GLU A 555 -5.48 24.36 -24.22
N GLY A 556 -6.20 24.67 -23.13
CA GLY A 556 -7.29 23.82 -22.62
C GLY A 556 -6.84 22.56 -21.89
N VAL A 557 -5.53 22.27 -21.82
CA VAL A 557 -5.00 21.04 -21.22
C VAL A 557 -5.32 21.00 -19.73
N ARG A 558 -5.00 22.07 -18.98
CA ARG A 558 -5.21 22.11 -17.53
C ARG A 558 -6.70 22.00 -17.18
N GLU A 559 -7.55 22.69 -17.92
CA GLU A 559 -9.00 22.73 -17.74
C GLU A 559 -9.65 21.34 -17.87
N VAL A 560 -9.14 20.49 -18.77
CA VAL A 560 -9.55 19.08 -18.91
C VAL A 560 -9.33 18.32 -17.60
N PHE A 561 -8.12 18.42 -17.04
CA PHE A 561 -7.79 17.70 -15.80
C PHE A 561 -8.47 18.30 -14.57
N GLU A 562 -8.69 19.62 -14.53
CA GLU A 562 -9.47 20.26 -13.45
C GLU A 562 -10.94 19.78 -13.46
N MET A 563 -11.58 19.72 -14.63
CA MET A 563 -12.94 19.21 -14.76
C MET A 563 -13.03 17.72 -14.41
N ALA A 564 -12.09 16.90 -14.91
CA ALA A 564 -12.04 15.48 -14.60
C ALA A 564 -11.84 15.23 -13.10
N THR A 565 -10.94 15.98 -12.46
CA THR A 565 -10.70 15.92 -11.01
C THR A 565 -11.96 16.29 -10.25
N ARG A 566 -12.62 17.40 -10.62
CA ARG A 566 -13.87 17.83 -9.99
C ARG A 566 -14.97 16.78 -10.13
N ALA A 567 -15.10 16.14 -11.29
CA ALA A 567 -16.05 15.04 -11.52
C ALA A 567 -15.74 13.83 -10.61
N GLY A 568 -14.47 13.39 -10.56
CA GLY A 568 -14.04 12.28 -9.71
C GLY A 568 -14.22 12.55 -8.21
N LEU A 569 -14.18 13.81 -7.78
CA LEU A 569 -14.48 14.23 -6.40
C LEU A 569 -15.99 14.24 -6.08
N GLN A 570 -16.86 14.55 -7.06
CA GLN A 570 -18.31 14.69 -6.84
C GLN A 570 -19.08 13.37 -6.67
N VAL A 571 -18.65 12.28 -7.30
CA VAL A 571 -19.30 10.95 -7.21
C VAL A 571 -19.47 10.50 -5.74
N ARG A 572 -18.56 10.91 -4.85
CA ARG A 572 -18.64 10.65 -3.42
C ARG A 572 -19.80 11.36 -2.70
N LYS A 573 -20.22 12.55 -3.15
CA LYS A 573 -21.31 13.32 -2.50
C LYS A 573 -22.69 12.68 -2.72
N ASN A 574 -22.93 12.10 -3.90
CA ASN A 574 -24.24 11.52 -4.25
C ASN A 574 -24.48 10.13 -3.64
N LYS A 575 -23.44 9.33 -3.34
CA LYS A 575 -23.59 8.06 -2.61
C LYS A 575 -24.11 8.25 -1.17
N ARG A 576 -23.85 9.41 -0.53
CA ARG A 576 -24.31 9.71 0.84
C ARG A 576 -25.81 10.02 0.98
N ARG A 577 -26.54 10.28 -0.11
CA ARG A 577 -27.95 10.75 -0.06
C ARG A 577 -29.02 9.67 -0.27
N ARG A 578 -28.67 8.45 -0.66
CA ARG A 578 -29.66 7.37 -0.81
C ARG A 578 -29.77 6.57 0.48
N GLY A 579 -30.58 7.08 1.41
CA GLY A 579 -31.12 6.27 2.50
C GLY A 579 -31.94 5.12 1.93
N CYS A 580 -31.69 3.91 2.40
CA CYS A 580 -32.51 2.75 2.11
C CYS A 580 -33.81 2.89 2.92
N PRO A 581 -35.00 2.96 2.31
CA PRO A 581 -36.24 2.82 3.06
C PRO A 581 -36.35 1.35 3.47
N ILE A 582 -36.29 1.11 4.78
CA ILE A 582 -36.59 -0.18 5.37
C ILE A 582 -38.12 -0.33 5.26
N LEU A 583 -38.56 -1.31 4.46
CA LEU A 583 -39.86 -1.96 4.61
C LEU A 583 -39.67 -3.28 5.32
#